data_AF-A0A5P2BAA3-F1
#
_entry.id   AF-A0A5P2BAA3-F1
#
_cell.length_a   1.000
_cell.length_b   1.000
_cell.length_c   1.000
_cell.angle_alpha   90.00
_cell.angle_beta   90.00
_cell.angle_gamma   90.00
#
_symmetry.space_group_name_H-M   'P 1'
#
loop_
_entity.id
_entity.type
_entity.pdbx_description
1 polymer ?
#
loop_
_entity_poly.entity_id
_entity_poly.type
_entity_poly.pdbx_seq_one_letter_code
_entity_poly.pdbx_strand_id
1 'polypeptide(L)'
;MRALGVFWGERMEPNPITGTFMLEPTAPPETVQFFRAMEELLPIYGGSIPESAALLDQVLRQDVIGVLDPGGQKGKALPVAEFAATAGVGPDELRVHAHHLHASGALAVTRKGLLQTIAGARMPAAHG
;
A
#
# COMPACT_ATOMS: atom_id res chain seq x y z
N MET A 1 -11.10 6.16 -20.38
CA MET A 1 -11.15 4.70 -20.15
C MET A 1 -11.89 4.46 -18.84
N ARG A 2 -12.89 3.58 -18.82
CA ARG A 2 -13.66 3.24 -17.60
C ARG A 2 -13.30 1.80 -17.21
N ALA A 3 -12.36 1.63 -16.28
CA ALA A 3 -12.29 0.36 -15.55
C ALA A 3 -13.61 0.19 -14.78
N LEU A 4 -14.22 -1.00 -14.79
CA LEU A 4 -15.36 -1.33 -13.93
C LEU A 4 -14.90 -1.68 -12.51
N GLY A 5 -13.88 -0.97 -12.00
CA GLY A 5 -13.70 -0.74 -10.57
C GLY A 5 -14.44 0.55 -10.28
N VAL A 6 -15.63 0.46 -9.69
CA VAL A 6 -16.36 1.67 -9.34
C VAL A 6 -15.70 2.27 -8.11
N PHE A 7 -15.11 3.46 -8.25
CA PHE A 7 -14.69 4.29 -7.12
C PHE A 7 -15.95 4.83 -6.43
N TRP A 8 -16.53 4.07 -5.50
CA TRP A 8 -17.54 4.58 -4.58
C TRP A 8 -16.80 5.21 -3.39
N GLY A 9 -16.50 6.50 -3.48
CA GLY A 9 -15.67 7.18 -2.47
C GLY A 9 -14.19 6.81 -2.53
N GLU A 10 -13.47 6.98 -1.42
CA GLU A 10 -12.01 6.76 -1.27
C GLU A 10 -11.60 5.27 -1.32
N ARG A 11 -12.34 4.39 -2.01
CA ARG A 11 -12.10 2.93 -2.05
C ARG A 11 -12.36 2.31 -3.43
N MET A 12 -11.63 1.23 -3.72
CA MET A 12 -11.79 0.35 -4.88
C MET A 12 -12.45 -0.96 -4.45
N GLU A 13 -13.54 -1.32 -5.10
CA GLU A 13 -14.30 -2.54 -4.82
C GLU A 13 -14.17 -3.54 -5.98
N PRO A 14 -13.87 -4.82 -5.70
CA PRO A 14 -13.88 -5.85 -6.72
C PRO A 14 -15.31 -6.17 -7.14
N ASN A 15 -15.46 -6.90 -8.24
CA ASN A 15 -16.75 -7.46 -8.63
C ASN A 15 -17.24 -8.44 -7.53
N PRO A 16 -18.46 -8.28 -7.00
CA PRO A 16 -18.94 -9.07 -5.87
C PRO A 16 -19.22 -10.55 -6.21
N ILE A 17 -19.30 -10.90 -7.50
CA ILE A 17 -19.54 -12.25 -7.98
C ILE A 17 -18.20 -12.99 -8.16
N THR A 18 -17.21 -12.33 -8.76
CA THR A 18 -15.92 -12.97 -9.10
C THR A 18 -14.85 -12.77 -8.03
N GLY A 19 -15.00 -11.77 -7.16
CA GLY A 19 -13.98 -11.36 -6.20
C GLY A 19 -12.76 -10.69 -6.83
N THR A 20 -12.84 -10.31 -8.11
CA THR A 20 -11.74 -9.75 -8.91
C THR A 20 -12.11 -8.40 -9.51
N PHE A 21 -11.11 -7.61 -9.92
CA PHE A 21 -11.36 -6.38 -10.67
C PHE A 21 -11.56 -6.71 -12.15
N MET A 22 -12.76 -6.41 -12.67
CA MET A 22 -13.10 -6.67 -14.06
C MET A 22 -12.49 -5.60 -14.98
N LEU A 23 -11.59 -6.02 -15.86
CA LEU A 23 -10.94 -5.17 -16.86
C LEU A 23 -11.48 -5.45 -18.25
N GLU A 24 -11.48 -4.43 -19.10
CA GLU A 24 -11.73 -4.60 -20.53
C GLU A 24 -10.63 -5.51 -21.14
N PRO A 25 -10.93 -6.39 -22.10
CA PRO A 25 -9.93 -7.24 -22.75
C PRO A 25 -8.79 -6.44 -23.41
N THR A 26 -9.05 -5.19 -23.77
CA THR A 26 -8.12 -4.24 -24.37
C THR A 26 -7.36 -3.40 -23.35
N ALA A 27 -7.47 -3.71 -22.05
CA ALA A 27 -6.77 -2.97 -21.00
C ALA A 27 -5.24 -3.02 -21.22
N PRO A 28 -4.54 -1.88 -21.05
CA PRO A 28 -3.09 -1.85 -21.14
C PRO A 28 -2.42 -2.79 -20.12
N PRO A 29 -1.26 -3.40 -20.45
CA PRO A 29 -0.56 -4.33 -19.55
C PRO A 29 -0.29 -3.76 -18.15
N GLU A 30 0.08 -2.48 -18.06
CA GLU A 30 0.32 -1.78 -16.79
C GLU A 30 -0.95 -1.68 -15.93
N THR A 31 -2.12 -1.55 -16.57
CA THR A 31 -3.42 -1.54 -15.87
C THR A 31 -3.71 -2.93 -15.31
N VAL A 32 -3.48 -3.98 -16.10
CA VAL A 32 -3.64 -5.37 -15.66
C VAL A 32 -2.72 -5.69 -14.47
N GLN A 33 -1.45 -5.28 -14.54
CA GLN A 33 -0.48 -5.49 -13.46
C GLN A 33 -0.87 -4.73 -12.19
N PHE A 34 -1.34 -3.50 -12.32
CA PHE A 34 -1.83 -2.71 -11.19
C PHE A 34 -2.98 -3.40 -10.48
N PHE A 35 -4.04 -3.78 -11.21
CA PHE A 35 -5.22 -4.39 -10.59
C PHE A 35 -4.94 -5.79 -10.02
N ARG A 36 -4.09 -6.61 -10.65
CA ARG A 36 -3.64 -7.88 -10.05
C ARG A 36 -2.97 -7.66 -8.70
N ALA A 37 -2.10 -6.67 -8.60
CA ALA A 37 -1.46 -6.36 -7.33
C ALA A 37 -2.45 -5.83 -6.28
N MET A 38 -3.53 -5.17 -6.69
CA MET A 38 -4.63 -4.77 -5.78
C MET A 38 -5.46 -5.97 -5.32
N GLU A 39 -5.65 -6.99 -6.17
CA GLU A 39 -6.34 -8.24 -5.79
C GLU A 39 -5.60 -8.99 -4.69
N GLU A 40 -4.27 -9.02 -4.75
CA GLU A 40 -3.41 -9.60 -3.71
C GLU A 40 -3.61 -8.94 -2.34
N LEU A 41 -4.04 -7.68 -2.31
CA LEU A 41 -4.26 -6.91 -1.08
C LEU A 41 -5.68 -7.09 -0.51
N LEU A 42 -6.63 -7.64 -1.27
CA LEU A 42 -8.03 -7.78 -0.83
C LEU A 42 -8.17 -8.54 0.51
N PRO A 43 -7.41 -9.62 0.78
CA PRO A 43 -7.46 -10.32 2.06
C PRO A 43 -7.02 -9.45 3.26
N ILE A 44 -6.13 -8.47 3.04
CA ILE A 44 -5.61 -7.58 4.10
C ILE A 44 -6.65 -6.52 4.47
N TYR A 45 -7.40 -6.01 3.48
CA TYR A 45 -8.34 -4.89 3.66
C TYR A 45 -9.82 -5.30 3.73
N GLY A 46 -10.10 -6.60 3.87
CA GLY A 46 -11.47 -7.10 4.05
C GLY A 46 -12.34 -6.94 2.80
N GLY A 47 -11.76 -7.13 1.62
CA GLY A 47 -12.51 -7.18 0.35
C GLY A 47 -12.75 -5.84 -0.34
N SER A 48 -12.25 -4.72 0.19
CA SER A 48 -12.21 -3.43 -0.52
C SER A 48 -10.91 -2.70 -0.23
N ILE A 49 -10.30 -2.07 -1.23
CA ILE A 49 -8.98 -1.43 -1.10
C ILE A 49 -9.16 0.08 -0.94
N PRO A 50 -8.72 0.71 0.17
CA PRO A 50 -8.73 2.16 0.26
C PRO A 50 -7.74 2.79 -0.72
N GLU A 51 -8.03 3.99 -1.22
CA GLU A 51 -7.15 4.75 -2.11
C GLU A 51 -5.74 4.92 -1.51
N SER A 52 -5.67 5.15 -0.19
CA SER A 52 -4.39 5.24 0.51
C SER A 52 -3.59 3.93 0.46
N ALA A 53 -4.23 2.76 0.40
CA ALA A 53 -3.50 1.51 0.19
C ALA A 53 -2.95 1.40 -1.23
N ALA A 54 -3.68 1.88 -2.25
CA ALA A 54 -3.17 1.94 -3.62
C ALA A 54 -1.96 2.88 -3.73
N LEU A 55 -2.04 4.04 -3.07
CA LEU A 55 -0.93 4.99 -3.01
C LEU A 55 0.28 4.41 -2.27
N LEU A 56 0.05 3.69 -1.17
CA LEU A 56 1.10 2.98 -0.45
C LEU A 56 1.81 1.96 -1.34
N ASP A 57 1.06 1.14 -2.09
CA ASP A 57 1.64 0.16 -3.02
C ASP A 57 2.52 0.83 -4.08
N GLN A 58 2.07 1.97 -4.62
CA GLN A 58 2.84 2.75 -5.57
C GLN A 58 4.14 3.29 -4.95
N VAL A 59 4.10 3.79 -3.71
CA VAL A 59 5.29 4.29 -3.00
C VAL A 59 6.30 3.17 -2.74
N LEU A 60 5.84 1.98 -2.37
CA LEU A 60 6.70 0.83 -2.05
C LEU A 60 7.41 0.25 -3.27
N ARG A 61 6.93 0.54 -4.49
CA ARG A 61 7.58 0.16 -5.75
C ARG A 61 8.68 1.13 -6.21
N GLN A 62 8.84 2.26 -5.54
CA GLN A 62 9.90 3.22 -5.83
C GLN A 62 11.17 2.79 -5.12
N ASP A 63 12.37 3.07 -5.67
CA ASP A 63 13.62 2.73 -4.99
C ASP A 63 13.87 3.54 -3.71
N VAL A 64 13.18 4.67 -3.57
CA VAL A 64 13.35 5.64 -2.48
C VAL A 64 11.99 6.02 -1.90
N ILE A 65 11.86 5.91 -0.58
CA ILE A 65 10.65 6.22 0.18
C ILE A 65 10.89 7.46 1.04
N GLY A 66 9.98 8.42 0.96
CA GLY A 66 9.94 9.54 1.90
C GLY A 66 9.27 9.13 3.21
N VAL A 67 9.97 9.25 4.33
CA VAL A 67 9.46 8.94 5.68
C VAL A 67 9.40 10.22 6.50
N LEU A 68 8.24 10.50 7.07
CA LEU A 68 8.03 11.60 8.01
C LEU A 68 8.32 11.16 9.44
N ASP A 69 8.89 12.06 10.23
CA ASP A 69 9.04 11.91 11.67
C ASP A 69 7.65 11.81 12.34
N PRO A 70 7.57 11.21 13.54
CA PRO A 70 6.34 11.23 14.34
C PRO A 70 5.83 12.67 14.50
N GLY A 71 4.63 12.94 13.99
CA GLY A 71 4.03 14.28 13.97
C GLY A 71 4.12 15.05 12.65
N GLY A 72 4.78 14.50 11.61
CA GLY A 72 4.66 14.96 10.23
C GLY A 72 5.39 16.26 9.86
N GLN A 73 6.22 16.82 10.75
CA GLN A 73 6.85 18.13 10.53
C GLN A 73 8.18 18.08 9.78
N LYS A 74 8.88 16.94 9.82
CA LYS A 74 10.17 16.71 9.18
C LYS A 74 10.15 15.33 8.53
N GLY A 75 10.99 15.11 7.52
CA GLY A 75 11.12 13.80 6.90
C GLY A 75 12.44 13.62 6.19
N LYS A 76 12.74 12.37 5.85
CA LYS A 76 13.92 11.95 5.09
C LYS A 76 13.53 11.01 3.97
N ALA A 77 14.27 11.06 2.88
CA ALA A 77 14.22 10.06 1.84
C ALA A 77 15.16 8.91 2.21
N LEU A 78 14.68 7.67 2.15
CA LEU A 78 15.46 6.47 2.43
C LEU A 78 15.32 5.48 1.27
N PRO A 79 16.38 4.77 0.88
CA PRO A 79 16.25 3.59 0.04
C PRO A 79 15.27 2.57 0.66
N VAL A 80 14.46 1.89 -0.17
CA VAL A 80 13.52 0.86 0.30
C VAL A 80 14.22 -0.21 1.14
N ALA A 81 15.40 -0.64 0.70
CA ALA A 81 16.18 -1.66 1.39
C ALA A 81 16.60 -1.21 2.81
N GLU A 82 16.97 0.07 2.99
CA GLU A 82 17.29 0.63 4.31
C GLU A 82 16.03 0.74 5.19
N PHE A 83 14.89 1.08 4.59
CA PHE A 83 13.62 1.13 5.29
C PHE A 83 13.18 -0.27 5.75
N ALA A 84 13.31 -1.29 4.89
CA ALA A 84 13.04 -2.69 5.21
C ALA A 84 13.92 -3.17 6.37
N ALA A 85 15.23 -2.88 6.32
CA ALA A 85 16.16 -3.20 7.40
C ALA A 85 15.77 -2.52 8.72
N THR A 86 15.32 -1.27 8.68
CA THR A 86 14.82 -0.54 9.86
C THR A 86 13.54 -1.17 10.42
N ALA A 87 12.69 -1.70 9.54
CA ALA A 87 11.48 -2.45 9.91
C ALA A 87 11.76 -3.90 10.36
N GLY A 88 13.01 -4.37 10.26
CA GLY A 88 13.39 -5.72 10.64
C GLY A 88 12.82 -6.80 9.71
N VAL A 89 12.46 -6.45 8.48
CA VAL A 89 11.87 -7.37 7.48
C VAL A 89 12.72 -7.43 6.22
N GLY A 90 12.61 -8.53 5.46
CA GLY A 90 13.24 -8.61 4.15
C GLY A 90 12.66 -7.60 3.15
N PRO A 91 13.41 -7.18 2.12
CA PRO A 91 12.88 -6.31 1.05
C PRO A 91 11.62 -6.88 0.40
N ASP A 92 11.56 -8.20 0.21
CA ASP A 92 10.42 -8.89 -0.39
C ASP A 92 9.18 -8.92 0.54
N GLU A 93 9.40 -8.85 1.85
CA GLU A 93 8.36 -8.92 2.89
C GLU A 93 7.81 -7.53 3.24
N LEU A 94 8.60 -6.48 2.99
CA LEU A 94 8.27 -5.10 3.35
C LEU A 94 6.91 -4.68 2.80
N ARG A 95 6.59 -5.06 1.56
CA ARG A 95 5.32 -4.69 0.93
C ARG A 95 4.12 -5.18 1.75
N VAL A 96 4.08 -6.48 2.03
CA VAL A 96 2.99 -7.11 2.80
C VAL A 96 2.95 -6.55 4.22
N HIS A 97 4.10 -6.39 4.86
CA HIS A 97 4.21 -5.81 6.20
C HIS A 97 3.66 -4.39 6.28
N ALA A 98 4.04 -3.52 5.34
CA ALA A 98 3.57 -2.15 5.27
C ALA A 98 2.05 -2.07 5.06
N HIS A 99 1.47 -2.96 4.25
CA HIS A 99 0.01 -3.02 4.11
C HIS A 99 -0.71 -3.49 5.37
N HIS A 100 -0.14 -4.40 6.16
CA HIS A 100 -0.71 -4.77 7.46
C HIS A 100 -0.63 -3.61 8.48
N LEU A 101 0.50 -2.89 8.50
CA LEU A 101 0.63 -1.70 9.34
C LEU A 101 -0.38 -0.62 8.91
N HIS A 102 -0.58 -0.43 7.61
CA HIS A 102 -1.54 0.54 7.12
C HIS A 102 -3.00 0.13 7.41
N ALA A 103 -3.37 -1.15 7.19
CA ALA A 103 -4.69 -1.67 7.49
C ALA A 103 -5.04 -1.60 9.00
N SER A 104 -4.04 -1.72 9.88
CA SER A 104 -4.23 -1.57 11.33
C SER A 104 -4.20 -0.11 11.82
N GLY A 105 -3.92 0.86 10.93
CA GLY A 105 -3.78 2.27 11.28
C GLY A 105 -2.44 2.63 11.95
N ALA A 106 -1.46 1.72 11.95
CA ALA A 106 -0.11 1.97 12.44
C ALA A 106 0.75 2.79 11.45
N LEU A 107 0.43 2.72 10.16
CA LEU A 107 1.10 3.42 9.08
C LEU A 107 0.09 4.24 8.28
N ALA A 108 0.42 5.51 8.02
CA ALA A 108 -0.31 6.37 7.11
C ALA A 108 0.55 6.71 5.89
N VAL A 109 -0.09 6.90 4.75
CA VAL A 109 0.53 7.51 3.57
C VAL A 109 -0.15 8.83 3.27
N THR A 110 0.63 9.89 3.14
CA THR A 110 0.13 11.21 2.76
C THR A 110 -0.19 11.24 1.28
N ARG A 111 -1.03 12.20 0.84
CA ARG A 111 -1.30 12.43 -0.60
C ARG A 111 -0.06 12.74 -1.44
N LYS A 112 1.07 13.10 -0.80
CA LYS A 112 2.36 13.33 -1.45
C LYS A 112 3.20 12.05 -1.57
N GLY A 113 2.67 10.89 -1.17
CA GLY A 113 3.41 9.62 -1.17
C GLY A 113 4.42 9.48 -0.03
N LEU A 114 4.29 10.28 1.04
CA LEU A 114 5.18 10.18 2.21
C LEU A 114 4.57 9.24 3.24
N LEU A 115 5.39 8.32 3.76
CA LEU A 115 5.01 7.42 4.83
C LEU A 115 5.15 8.09 6.19
N GLN A 116 4.20 7.85 7.08
CA GLN A 116 4.19 8.37 8.44
C GLN A 116 3.75 7.27 9.40
N THR A 117 4.54 7.01 10.43
CA THR A 117 4.10 6.15 11.53
C THR A 117 3.16 6.93 12.45
N ILE A 118 2.05 6.31 12.85
CA ILE A 118 1.11 6.93 13.78
C ILE A 118 1.63 6.67 15.20
N ALA A 119 1.86 7.75 15.96
CA ALA A 119 2.49 7.70 17.27
C ALA A 119 1.75 6.72 18.21
N GLY A 120 2.51 5.79 18.81
CA GLY A 120 1.98 4.72 19.67
C GLY A 120 2.01 3.33 19.02
N ALA A 121 2.04 3.25 17.69
CA ALA A 121 2.30 1.99 16.99
C ALA A 121 3.80 1.70 16.98
N ARG A 122 4.24 0.69 17.74
CA ARG A 122 5.57 0.12 17.56
C ARG A 122 5.53 -0.78 16.33
N MET A 123 6.50 -0.64 15.42
CA MET A 123 6.80 -1.74 14.50
C MET A 123 7.10 -2.97 15.38
N PRO A 124 6.40 -4.10 15.19
CA PRO A 124 6.73 -5.29 15.94
C PRO A 124 8.19 -5.62 15.64
N ALA A 125 8.99 -5.79 16.70
CA ALA A 125 10.33 -6.31 16.53
C ALA A 125 10.19 -7.69 15.88
N ALA A 126 10.88 -7.91 14.76
CA ALA A 126 11.03 -9.25 14.22
C ALA A 126 11.63 -10.13 15.32
N HIS A 127 10.90 -11.15 15.75
CA HIS A 127 11.50 -12.21 16.55
C HIS A 127 12.48 -12.93 15.62
N GLY A 128 13.77 -12.76 15.93
CA GLY A 128 14.86 -13.44 15.23
C GLY A 128 14.93 -14.94 15.48
#